data_AF-A0A956L1D1-F1
#
_entry.id   AF-A0A956L1D1-F1
#
_cell.length_a   1.000
_cell.length_b   1.000
_cell.length_c   1.000
_cell.angle_alpha   90.00
_cell.angle_beta   90.00
_cell.angle_gamma   90.00
#
_symmetry.space_group_name_H-M   'P 1'
#
loop_
_entity.id
_entity.type
_entity.pdbx_description
1 polymer ?
#
loop_
_entity_poly.entity_id
_entity_poly.type
_entity_poly.pdbx_seq_one_letter_code
_entity_poly.pdbx_strand_id
1 'polypeptide(L)'
;MSAVDPASPSAPAPPHDDHAHDHGDEDEDGILLPPPPARAWLIEQLAALVKARGVGPLVGNPLIEPTEEFFPDPWAGGEPSVRRLARRLLRLVGVEDYPVDVSVLDEGTSIAGGTSGVSFEGLRQGTITFAVQAAAMRDPLVVVPAMARAVAEAYRRVHGLPIGNDAPAQRLVDVTAVFLGFGLLTANAALRHSGSGGGWGRRSSRVRTRLGVLDPQSVGFLLAVQLHARGLQGRARREVLRKLMANPAGFVRAAEPVLERLEPPLTEQLGLPPRSQWPPAPDMDALLAPFDDDEGDPEDPEPEERKDEDRGVVGMNAGKPVFRVERSKALRLGKMLALPSVMLAMLASRMNVGIELPIWQAGVAAVGLGALGLAVGRLLPDRRCSEPKCGTELDPEMKVCPRCGGTIMGVIGHPKERLAAEEALGRTTKGAASGEANGGANGETNVEANGEANGEANSGADGEAAREANGEANGEAADPAEPREGARSEPAEATAQIDARS
;
A
#
# COMPACT_ATOMS: atom_id res chain seq x y z
N MET A 1 71.31 57.06 -42.19
CA MET A 1 71.65 56.70 -40.80
C MET A 1 70.61 55.69 -40.36
N SER A 2 71.05 54.45 -40.12
CA SER A 2 70.21 53.28 -39.89
C SER A 2 69.34 53.43 -38.64
N ALA A 3 68.04 53.16 -38.79
CA ALA A 3 67.12 53.00 -37.68
C ALA A 3 67.32 51.61 -37.06
N VAL A 4 67.45 51.60 -35.73
CA VAL A 4 67.57 50.43 -34.86
C VAL A 4 66.17 50.02 -34.41
N ASP A 5 65.81 48.77 -34.64
CA ASP A 5 64.60 48.13 -34.08
C ASP A 5 64.73 47.93 -32.57
N PRO A 6 63.76 48.36 -31.74
CA PRO A 6 63.64 47.90 -30.36
C PRO A 6 62.80 46.63 -30.28
N ALA A 7 63.34 45.66 -29.55
CA ALA A 7 62.83 44.32 -29.32
C ALA A 7 61.42 44.25 -28.71
N SER A 8 60.63 43.29 -29.20
CA SER A 8 59.35 42.85 -28.62
C SER A 8 59.53 42.21 -27.22
N PRO A 9 58.67 42.51 -26.24
CA PRO A 9 58.67 41.83 -24.94
C PRO A 9 58.00 40.45 -25.04
N SER A 10 58.69 39.44 -24.52
CA SER A 10 58.20 38.07 -24.36
C SER A 10 56.99 38.00 -23.42
N ALA A 11 55.94 37.31 -23.85
CA ALA A 11 54.74 37.05 -23.05
C ALA A 11 55.04 36.14 -21.85
N PRO A 12 54.40 36.36 -20.68
CA PRO A 12 54.51 35.47 -19.53
C PRO A 12 53.79 34.14 -19.77
N ALA A 13 54.38 33.05 -19.29
CA ALA A 13 53.80 31.71 -19.34
C ALA A 13 52.47 31.64 -18.56
N PRO A 14 51.49 30.84 -19.02
CA PRO A 14 50.24 30.65 -18.30
C PRO A 14 50.49 29.96 -16.95
N PRO A 15 49.71 30.30 -15.90
CA PRO A 15 49.81 29.61 -14.62
C PRO A 15 49.41 28.14 -14.79
N HIS A 16 50.16 27.26 -14.12
CA HIS A 16 49.79 25.86 -13.96
C HIS A 16 48.52 25.80 -13.10
N ASP A 17 47.40 25.42 -13.71
CA ASP A 17 46.19 24.99 -13.02
C ASP A 17 46.47 23.64 -12.32
N ASP A 18 46.91 23.70 -11.07
CA ASP A 18 46.78 22.59 -10.13
C ASP A 18 45.30 22.50 -9.69
N HIS A 19 44.43 22.07 -10.61
CA HIS A 19 43.12 21.55 -10.25
C HIS A 19 43.31 20.19 -9.58
N ALA A 20 43.53 20.23 -8.26
CA ALA A 20 43.33 19.09 -7.40
C ALA A 20 41.88 18.61 -7.59
N HIS A 21 41.74 17.46 -8.25
CA HIS A 21 40.51 16.73 -8.44
C HIS A 21 39.90 16.35 -7.08
N ASP A 22 39.10 17.25 -6.51
CA ASP A 22 38.17 17.00 -5.42
C ASP A 22 36.92 16.30 -5.98
N HIS A 23 37.09 15.07 -6.46
CA HIS A 23 36.02 14.22 -7.02
C HIS A 23 35.42 13.26 -5.98
N GLY A 24 35.54 13.58 -4.69
CA GLY A 24 35.14 12.68 -3.61
C GLY A 24 33.68 12.78 -3.16
N ASP A 25 33.12 13.99 -3.14
CA ASP A 25 31.88 14.25 -2.41
C ASP A 25 30.68 14.64 -3.30
N GLU A 26 30.88 14.96 -4.57
CA GLU A 26 29.78 15.39 -5.47
C GLU A 26 28.86 14.24 -5.92
N ASP A 27 29.34 12.99 -5.90
CA ASP A 27 28.60 11.82 -6.40
C ASP A 27 27.58 11.26 -5.38
N GLU A 28 27.81 11.41 -4.07
CA GLU A 28 26.87 10.92 -3.05
C GLU A 28 25.61 11.80 -2.92
N ASP A 29 25.78 13.12 -3.08
CA ASP A 29 24.68 14.09 -3.03
C ASP A 29 23.66 13.87 -4.16
N GLY A 30 24.11 13.45 -5.34
CA GLY A 30 23.24 13.13 -6.48
C GLY A 30 22.29 11.95 -6.24
N ILE A 31 22.60 11.07 -5.27
CA ILE A 31 21.79 9.89 -4.94
C ILE A 31 20.79 10.17 -3.81
N LEU A 32 21.11 11.09 -2.90
CA LEU A 32 20.29 11.34 -1.71
C LEU A 32 19.44 12.61 -1.80
N LEU A 33 19.80 13.54 -2.67
CA LEU A 33 19.11 14.83 -2.81
C LEU A 33 18.49 15.00 -4.19
N PRO A 34 17.38 15.72 -4.29
CA PRO A 34 16.87 16.14 -5.59
C PRO A 34 17.90 17.10 -6.25
N PRO A 35 17.93 17.15 -7.60
CA PRO A 35 18.90 17.97 -8.32
C PRO A 35 18.74 19.48 -7.97
N PRO A 36 19.80 20.30 -8.10
CA PRO A 36 19.76 21.71 -7.70
C PRO A 36 18.56 22.52 -8.23
N PRO A 37 18.16 22.41 -9.52
CA PRO A 37 16.97 23.11 -10.02
C PRO A 37 15.67 22.66 -9.33
N ALA A 38 15.55 21.38 -8.97
CA ALA A 38 14.40 20.88 -8.24
C ALA A 38 14.38 21.40 -6.79
N ARG A 39 15.53 21.50 -6.12
CA ARG A 39 15.65 22.12 -4.78
C ARG A 39 15.16 23.56 -4.79
N ALA A 40 15.64 24.36 -5.74
CA ALA A 40 15.24 25.75 -5.89
C ALA A 40 13.74 25.88 -6.14
N TRP A 41 13.18 25.07 -7.06
CA TRP A 41 11.74 25.03 -7.32
C TRP A 41 10.94 24.68 -6.06
N LEU A 42 11.35 23.68 -5.28
CA LEU A 42 10.66 23.28 -4.04
C LEU A 42 10.64 24.41 -3.00
N ILE A 43 11.75 25.12 -2.82
CA ILE A 43 11.84 26.28 -1.91
C ILE A 43 10.93 27.41 -2.41
N GLU A 44 10.97 27.71 -3.71
CA GLU A 44 10.12 28.73 -4.33
C GLU A 44 8.63 28.43 -4.13
N GLN A 45 8.21 27.17 -4.31
CA GLN A 45 6.80 26.79 -4.11
C GLN A 45 6.38 26.89 -2.63
N LEU A 46 7.26 26.56 -1.68
CA LEU A 46 7.00 26.79 -0.26
C LEU A 46 6.92 28.28 0.08
N ALA A 47 7.81 29.11 -0.47
CA ALA A 47 7.79 30.55 -0.31
C ALA A 47 6.49 31.15 -0.87
N ALA A 48 6.02 30.66 -2.02
CA ALA A 48 4.73 31.06 -2.60
C ALA A 48 3.54 30.71 -1.69
N LEU A 49 3.55 29.53 -1.06
CA LEU A 49 2.53 29.16 -0.07
C LEU A 49 2.59 30.03 1.18
N VAL A 50 3.78 30.30 1.71
CA VAL A 50 3.99 31.22 2.83
C VAL A 50 3.44 32.61 2.51
N LYS A 51 3.73 33.12 1.31
CA LYS A 51 3.22 34.42 0.85
C LYS A 51 1.69 34.43 0.75
N ALA A 52 1.09 33.34 0.27
CA ALA A 52 -0.35 33.26 0.03
C ALA A 52 -1.17 32.98 1.31
N ARG A 53 -0.63 32.20 2.25
CA ARG A 53 -1.36 31.66 3.42
C ARG A 53 -0.75 32.02 4.77
N GLY A 54 0.35 32.76 4.77
CA GLY A 54 1.10 33.10 5.98
C GLY A 54 2.04 31.99 6.43
N VAL A 55 2.84 32.29 7.46
CA VAL A 55 3.88 31.38 7.96
C VAL A 55 3.35 30.30 8.90
N GLY A 56 2.16 30.50 9.49
CA GLY A 56 1.61 29.69 10.57
C GLY A 56 1.66 28.19 10.30
N PRO A 57 1.13 27.68 9.18
CA PRO A 57 1.17 26.25 8.89
C PRO A 57 2.59 25.68 8.81
N LEU A 58 3.52 26.44 8.20
CA LEU A 58 4.89 25.97 8.02
C LEU A 58 5.64 25.86 9.35
N VAL A 59 5.54 26.86 10.21
CA VAL A 59 6.38 26.99 11.42
C VAL A 59 5.67 26.68 12.74
N GLY A 60 4.35 26.85 12.79
CA GLY A 60 3.53 26.76 14.01
C GLY A 60 2.73 25.46 14.12
N ASN A 61 2.20 24.93 13.01
CA ASN A 61 1.42 23.69 13.07
C ASN A 61 2.28 22.51 13.58
N PRO A 62 1.71 21.56 14.33
CA PRO A 62 2.43 20.34 14.71
C PRO A 62 2.92 19.54 13.49
N LEU A 63 4.01 18.80 13.65
CA LEU A 63 4.36 17.75 12.69
C LEU A 63 3.49 16.55 13.02
N ILE A 64 2.55 16.21 12.14
CA ILE A 64 1.56 15.17 12.43
C ILE A 64 2.21 13.79 12.34
N GLU A 65 1.97 12.97 13.35
CA GLU A 65 2.53 11.63 13.48
C GLU A 65 1.44 10.57 13.38
N PRO A 66 1.72 9.38 12.83
CA PRO A 66 0.75 8.30 12.73
C PRO A 66 0.64 7.57 14.09
N THR A 67 0.28 8.30 15.14
CA THR A 67 0.16 7.79 16.52
C THR A 67 -1.25 8.06 17.05
N GLU A 68 -1.65 7.29 18.07
CA GLU A 68 -2.92 7.47 18.77
C GLU A 68 -3.04 8.86 19.43
N GLU A 69 -1.91 9.54 19.70
CA GLU A 69 -1.90 10.92 20.21
C GLU A 69 -2.51 11.90 19.20
N PHE A 70 -2.18 11.78 17.91
CA PHE A 70 -2.72 12.64 16.86
C PHE A 70 -4.05 12.14 16.28
N PHE A 71 -4.33 10.85 16.47
CA PHE A 71 -5.53 10.18 15.99
C PHE A 71 -6.19 9.38 17.12
N PRO A 72 -6.76 10.05 18.14
CA PRO A 72 -7.38 9.38 19.28
C PRO A 72 -8.77 8.80 18.95
N ASP A 73 -9.31 9.15 17.78
CA ASP A 73 -10.66 8.78 17.35
C ASP A 73 -10.76 7.26 17.12
N PRO A 74 -11.87 6.60 17.51
CA PRO A 74 -12.07 5.18 17.28
C PRO A 74 -11.96 4.82 15.79
N TRP A 75 -11.24 3.74 15.50
CA TRP A 75 -11.06 3.22 14.14
C TRP A 75 -11.58 1.78 14.03
N ALA A 76 -12.58 1.58 13.18
CA ALA A 76 -13.14 0.29 12.79
C ALA A 76 -13.05 0.03 11.28
N GLY A 77 -12.44 0.93 10.51
CA GLY A 77 -12.10 0.70 9.10
C GLY A 77 -13.27 0.77 8.11
N GLY A 78 -14.39 1.39 8.48
CA GLY A 78 -15.50 1.75 7.59
C GLY A 78 -15.58 3.25 7.30
N GLU A 79 -16.69 3.65 6.69
CA GLU A 79 -16.93 5.04 6.28
C GLU A 79 -16.92 6.03 7.45
N PRO A 80 -17.57 5.76 8.60
CA PRO A 80 -17.55 6.67 9.75
C PRO A 80 -16.13 6.91 10.29
N SER A 81 -15.31 5.85 10.35
CA SER A 81 -13.90 5.94 10.72
C SER A 81 -13.10 6.87 9.80
N VAL A 82 -13.31 6.76 8.48
CA VAL A 82 -12.62 7.63 7.53
C VAL A 82 -13.15 9.07 7.57
N ARG A 83 -14.45 9.25 7.81
CA ARG A 83 -15.04 10.58 8.00
C ARG A 83 -14.45 11.29 9.21
N ARG A 84 -14.29 10.58 10.36
CA ARG A 84 -13.60 11.10 11.56
C ARG A 84 -12.15 11.47 11.25
N LEU A 85 -11.42 10.59 10.56
CA LEU A 85 -10.03 10.85 10.14
C LEU A 85 -9.93 12.11 9.26
N ALA A 86 -10.81 12.27 8.27
CA ALA A 86 -10.84 13.44 7.40
C ALA A 86 -11.17 14.73 8.19
N ARG A 87 -12.19 14.69 9.06
CA ARG A 87 -12.54 15.82 9.95
C ARG A 87 -11.36 16.20 10.86
N ARG A 88 -10.66 15.22 11.45
CA ARG A 88 -9.48 15.44 12.30
C ARG A 88 -8.37 16.16 11.52
N LEU A 89 -8.05 15.67 10.32
CA LEU A 89 -7.02 16.28 9.48
C LEU A 89 -7.41 17.68 9.01
N LEU A 90 -8.68 17.94 8.69
CA LEU A 90 -9.18 19.28 8.34
C LEU A 90 -9.11 20.24 9.54
N ARG A 91 -9.45 19.80 10.76
CA ARG A 91 -9.30 20.59 11.99
C ARG A 91 -7.84 20.95 12.25
N LEU A 92 -6.91 20.01 12.06
CA LEU A 92 -5.47 20.25 12.21
C LEU A 92 -4.92 21.32 11.25
N VAL A 93 -5.63 21.62 10.16
CA VAL A 93 -5.22 22.60 9.15
C VAL A 93 -6.13 23.83 9.07
N GLY A 94 -7.10 23.96 9.98
CA GLY A 94 -7.97 25.14 10.09
C GLY A 94 -9.05 25.24 9.00
N VAL A 95 -9.59 24.10 8.55
CA VAL A 95 -10.71 24.01 7.57
C VAL A 95 -11.83 23.08 8.05
N GLU A 96 -12.02 22.99 9.37
CA GLU A 96 -13.06 22.20 10.04
C GLU A 96 -14.49 22.70 9.81
N ASP A 97 -14.67 23.95 9.38
CA ASP A 97 -15.99 24.56 9.15
C ASP A 97 -16.77 23.93 7.99
N TYR A 98 -16.10 23.10 7.17
CA TYR A 98 -16.70 22.42 6.04
C TYR A 98 -17.17 21.02 6.45
N PRO A 99 -18.47 20.70 6.28
CA PRO A 99 -18.96 19.33 6.39
C PRO A 99 -18.16 18.38 5.50
N VAL A 100 -18.02 17.14 5.96
CA VAL A 100 -17.26 16.10 5.26
C VAL A 100 -18.19 14.98 4.84
N ASP A 101 -18.13 14.64 3.56
CA ASP A 101 -18.78 13.49 2.96
C ASP A 101 -17.73 12.49 2.47
N VAL A 102 -17.94 11.20 2.70
CA VAL A 102 -17.00 10.14 2.34
C VAL A 102 -17.74 9.04 1.61
N SER A 103 -17.31 8.73 0.40
CA SER A 103 -17.82 7.59 -0.37
C SER A 103 -16.82 6.43 -0.35
N VAL A 104 -17.27 5.25 0.07
CA VAL A 104 -16.45 4.03 0.01
C VAL A 104 -16.66 3.34 -1.33
N LEU A 105 -15.58 3.12 -2.06
CA LEU A 105 -15.57 2.45 -3.35
C LEU A 105 -15.15 0.98 -3.19
N ASP A 106 -15.87 0.09 -3.88
CA ASP A 106 -15.60 -1.34 -3.91
C ASP A 106 -14.25 -1.68 -4.55
N GLU A 107 -13.71 -2.84 -4.18
CA GLU A 107 -12.51 -3.41 -4.78
C GLU A 107 -12.71 -3.59 -6.30
N GLY A 108 -11.85 -2.96 -7.10
CA GLY A 108 -11.92 -2.99 -8.57
C GLY A 108 -12.42 -1.69 -9.20
N THR A 109 -13.02 -0.79 -8.42
CA THR A 109 -13.31 0.57 -8.88
C THR A 109 -12.05 1.41 -8.78
N SER A 110 -11.49 1.76 -9.94
CA SER A 110 -10.33 2.66 -10.02
C SER A 110 -10.75 4.08 -9.64
N ILE A 111 -10.06 4.67 -8.67
CA ILE A 111 -10.17 6.10 -8.40
C ILE A 111 -9.46 6.85 -9.52
N ALA A 112 -10.15 7.81 -10.14
CA ALA A 112 -9.52 8.70 -11.11
C ALA A 112 -8.49 9.60 -10.39
N GLY A 113 -7.22 9.51 -10.79
CA GLY A 113 -6.15 10.37 -10.25
C GLY A 113 -5.62 10.02 -8.86
N GLY A 114 -6.23 9.07 -8.14
CA GLY A 114 -5.79 8.65 -6.80
C GLY A 114 -4.68 7.61 -6.85
N THR A 115 -3.45 7.96 -6.44
CA THR A 115 -2.31 7.03 -6.44
C THR A 115 -2.30 6.05 -5.26
N SER A 116 -3.17 6.25 -4.26
CA SER A 116 -3.08 5.53 -2.97
C SER A 116 -4.43 5.21 -2.32
N GLY A 117 -5.48 5.11 -3.13
CA GLY A 117 -6.79 4.64 -2.67
C GLY A 117 -7.65 5.67 -1.94
N VAL A 118 -7.25 6.94 -1.91
CA VAL A 118 -8.07 8.08 -1.47
C VAL A 118 -7.98 9.20 -2.50
N SER A 119 -9.11 9.83 -2.84
CA SER A 119 -9.20 11.03 -3.67
C SER A 119 -10.07 12.09 -3.02
N PHE A 120 -9.77 13.35 -3.35
CA PHE A 120 -10.66 14.48 -3.14
C PHE A 120 -11.56 14.64 -4.37
N GLU A 121 -12.88 14.52 -4.19
CA GLU A 121 -13.88 14.57 -5.28
C GLU A 121 -14.42 15.98 -5.53
N GLY A 122 -14.11 16.93 -4.64
CA GLY A 122 -14.44 18.33 -4.77
C GLY A 122 -15.12 18.94 -3.55
N LEU A 123 -15.40 20.24 -3.67
CA LEU A 123 -16.18 21.03 -2.73
C LEU A 123 -17.53 21.34 -3.38
N ARG A 124 -18.60 20.67 -2.94
CA ARG A 124 -19.96 20.80 -3.51
C ARG A 124 -20.91 21.32 -2.45
N GLN A 125 -21.57 22.45 -2.72
CA GLN A 125 -22.54 23.06 -1.80
C GLN A 125 -21.99 23.31 -0.38
N GLY A 126 -20.68 23.56 -0.25
CA GLY A 126 -20.04 23.74 1.05
C GLY A 126 -19.59 22.45 1.74
N THR A 127 -19.81 21.29 1.15
CA THR A 127 -19.35 19.99 1.68
C THR A 127 -18.10 19.52 0.92
N ILE A 128 -17.06 19.12 1.66
CA ILE A 128 -15.85 18.49 1.14
C ILE A 128 -16.13 17.00 0.97
N THR A 129 -16.05 16.51 -0.27
CA THR A 129 -16.29 15.09 -0.59
C THR A 129 -14.98 14.36 -0.85
N PHE A 130 -14.81 13.20 -0.23
CA PHE A 130 -13.73 12.26 -0.50
C PHE A 130 -14.26 10.94 -1.04
N ALA A 131 -13.46 10.25 -1.85
CA ALA A 131 -13.69 8.85 -2.21
C ALA A 131 -12.53 7.98 -1.74
N VAL A 132 -12.85 6.80 -1.20
CA VAL A 132 -11.89 5.93 -0.51
C VAL A 132 -12.10 4.49 -0.96
N GLN A 133 -11.05 3.85 -1.46
CA GLN A 133 -11.08 2.43 -1.79
C GLN A 133 -11.13 1.58 -0.52
N ALA A 134 -12.04 0.61 -0.49
CA ALA A 134 -12.19 -0.33 0.63
C ALA A 134 -10.87 -1.03 1.02
N ALA A 135 -10.01 -1.33 0.04
CA ALA A 135 -8.72 -1.95 0.29
C ALA A 135 -7.74 -1.03 1.05
N ALA A 136 -7.79 0.29 0.84
CA ALA A 136 -6.90 1.24 1.51
C ALA A 136 -7.22 1.36 3.01
N MET A 137 -8.50 1.26 3.38
CA MET A 137 -8.96 1.35 4.77
C MET A 137 -8.44 0.21 5.67
N ARG A 138 -7.96 -0.89 5.08
CA ARG A 138 -7.41 -2.04 5.83
C ARG A 138 -6.03 -1.78 6.42
N ASP A 139 -5.30 -0.80 5.90
CA ASP A 139 -3.97 -0.44 6.40
C ASP A 139 -3.94 1.05 6.78
N PRO A 140 -3.99 1.39 8.08
CA PRO A 140 -3.83 2.76 8.57
C PRO A 140 -2.59 3.46 8.00
N LEU A 141 -1.50 2.72 7.76
CA LEU A 141 -0.27 3.27 7.20
C LEU A 141 -0.37 3.61 5.71
N VAL A 142 -1.48 3.27 5.04
CA VAL A 142 -1.82 3.66 3.68
C VAL A 142 -2.90 4.74 3.69
N VAL A 143 -4.02 4.53 4.39
CA VAL A 143 -5.16 5.46 4.35
C VAL A 143 -4.87 6.79 5.02
N VAL A 144 -4.15 6.82 6.16
CA VAL A 144 -3.82 8.09 6.85
C VAL A 144 -2.98 9.02 5.99
N PRO A 145 -1.81 8.62 5.43
CA PRO A 145 -1.04 9.52 4.58
C PRO A 145 -1.74 9.84 3.25
N ALA A 146 -2.54 8.92 2.69
CA ALA A 146 -3.35 9.19 1.50
C ALA A 146 -4.44 10.24 1.78
N MET A 147 -5.12 10.15 2.93
CA MET A 147 -6.10 11.15 3.35
C MET A 147 -5.44 12.49 3.65
N ALA A 148 -4.25 12.51 4.29
CA ALA A 148 -3.51 13.75 4.51
C ALA A 148 -3.17 14.48 3.19
N ARG A 149 -2.82 13.74 2.13
CA ARG A 149 -2.64 14.29 0.78
C ARG A 149 -3.97 14.82 0.21
N ALA A 150 -5.06 14.07 0.31
CA ALA A 150 -6.38 14.52 -0.17
C ALA A 150 -6.86 15.78 0.56
N VAL A 151 -6.59 15.89 1.87
CA VAL A 151 -6.84 17.10 2.67
C VAL A 151 -5.98 18.27 2.20
N ALA A 152 -4.72 18.04 1.82
CA ALA A 152 -3.90 19.09 1.23
C ALA A 152 -4.49 19.60 -0.11
N GLU A 153 -5.11 18.71 -0.91
CA GLU A 153 -5.84 19.10 -2.12
C GLU A 153 -7.12 19.89 -1.80
N ALA A 154 -7.90 19.44 -0.81
CA ALA A 154 -9.08 20.15 -0.32
C ALA A 154 -8.72 21.56 0.23
N TYR A 155 -7.63 21.68 1.00
CA TYR A 155 -7.09 22.94 1.50
C TYR A 155 -6.79 23.91 0.35
N ARG A 156 -6.16 23.41 -0.72
CA ARG A 156 -5.90 24.23 -1.93
C ARG A 156 -7.21 24.71 -2.56
N ARG A 157 -8.21 23.83 -2.68
CA ARG A 157 -9.52 24.18 -3.25
C ARG A 157 -10.27 25.22 -2.42
N VAL A 158 -10.27 25.09 -1.09
CA VAL A 158 -10.91 26.02 -0.15
C VAL A 158 -10.27 27.41 -0.23
N HIS A 159 -8.95 27.47 -0.38
CA HIS A 159 -8.21 28.73 -0.43
C HIS A 159 -7.95 29.29 -1.84
N GLY A 160 -8.60 28.73 -2.87
CA GLY A 160 -8.45 29.22 -4.25
C GLY A 160 -7.04 29.05 -4.82
N LEU A 161 -6.26 28.10 -4.31
CA LEU A 161 -4.94 27.76 -4.84
C LEU A 161 -5.07 26.85 -6.07
N PRO A 162 -4.10 26.85 -7.01
CA PRO A 162 -4.16 26.02 -8.20
C PRO A 162 -4.34 24.53 -7.89
N ILE A 163 -5.33 23.89 -8.50
CA ILE A 163 -5.60 22.45 -8.43
C ILE A 163 -5.71 21.87 -9.85
N GLY A 164 -5.44 20.57 -9.98
CA GLY A 164 -5.47 19.89 -11.27
C GLY A 164 -5.01 18.44 -11.15
N ASN A 165 -5.37 17.64 -12.15
CA ASN A 165 -5.03 16.22 -12.21
C ASN A 165 -3.72 15.95 -12.97
N ASP A 166 -3.07 16.99 -13.48
CA ASP A 166 -1.79 16.86 -14.16
C ASP A 166 -0.63 16.79 -13.16
N ALA A 167 0.51 16.28 -13.63
CA ALA A 167 1.68 16.11 -12.76
C ALA A 167 2.13 17.42 -12.09
N PRO A 168 2.17 18.59 -12.77
CA PRO A 168 2.51 19.86 -12.13
C PRO A 168 1.59 20.23 -10.97
N ALA A 169 0.27 20.20 -11.13
CA ALA A 169 -0.65 20.55 -10.05
C ALA A 169 -0.55 19.55 -8.89
N GLN A 170 -0.40 18.26 -9.19
CA GLN A 170 -0.23 17.21 -8.19
C GLN A 170 1.08 17.36 -7.38
N ARG A 171 2.15 17.94 -7.95
CA ARG A 171 3.36 18.27 -7.18
C ARG A 171 3.10 19.40 -6.19
N LEU A 172 2.26 20.37 -6.55
CA LEU A 172 1.88 21.45 -5.62
C LEU A 172 1.04 20.92 -4.45
N VAL A 173 0.24 19.87 -4.66
CA VAL A 173 -0.46 19.15 -3.57
C VAL A 173 0.56 18.52 -2.61
N ASP A 174 1.60 17.85 -3.12
CA ASP A 174 2.68 17.31 -2.27
C ASP A 174 3.39 18.39 -1.45
N VAL A 175 3.75 19.51 -2.08
CA VAL A 175 4.37 20.65 -1.38
C VAL A 175 3.44 21.18 -0.29
N THR A 176 2.15 21.28 -0.60
CA THR A 176 1.12 21.75 0.36
C THR A 176 0.99 20.78 1.54
N ALA A 177 1.02 19.47 1.31
CA ALA A 177 0.96 18.49 2.40
C ALA A 177 2.11 18.68 3.40
N VAL A 178 3.34 18.93 2.93
CA VAL A 178 4.47 19.23 3.83
C VAL A 178 4.27 20.57 4.53
N PHE A 179 3.88 21.63 3.79
CA PHE A 179 3.60 22.95 4.36
C PHE A 179 2.59 22.90 5.52
N LEU A 180 1.57 22.04 5.43
CA LEU A 180 0.53 21.87 6.44
C LEU A 180 0.96 21.05 7.68
N GLY A 181 2.15 20.45 7.66
CA GLY A 181 2.66 19.62 8.76
C GLY A 181 2.54 18.10 8.54
N PHE A 182 2.08 17.65 7.36
CA PHE A 182 1.94 16.22 7.04
C PHE A 182 3.23 15.58 6.50
N GLY A 183 4.36 16.28 6.53
CA GLY A 183 5.61 15.81 5.93
C GLY A 183 6.12 14.47 6.49
N LEU A 184 5.92 14.19 7.77
CA LEU A 184 6.27 12.88 8.36
C LEU A 184 5.44 11.74 7.77
N LEU A 185 4.13 11.95 7.61
CA LEU A 185 3.20 10.97 7.03
C LEU A 185 3.55 10.71 5.57
N THR A 186 3.68 11.77 4.77
CA THR A 186 3.92 11.65 3.33
C THR A 186 5.33 11.15 3.01
N ALA A 187 6.35 11.53 3.77
CA ALA A 187 7.72 11.02 3.56
C ALA A 187 7.81 9.50 3.76
N ASN A 188 7.14 8.98 4.80
CA ASN A 188 7.08 7.53 5.05
C ASN A 188 6.23 6.77 4.01
N ALA A 189 5.30 7.45 3.33
CA ALA A 189 4.44 6.85 2.31
C ALA A 189 4.95 7.06 0.86
N ALA A 190 5.88 7.99 0.63
CA ALA A 190 6.41 8.34 -0.69
C ALA A 190 7.07 7.15 -1.40
N LEU A 191 7.62 6.19 -0.64
CA LEU A 191 8.09 4.92 -1.19
C LEU A 191 7.89 3.80 -0.19
N ARG A 192 6.93 2.93 -0.48
CA ARG A 192 6.70 1.71 0.29
C ARG A 192 6.97 0.47 -0.56
N HIS A 193 7.65 -0.48 0.07
CA HIS A 193 7.85 -1.81 -0.46
C HIS A 193 7.04 -2.77 0.42
N SER A 194 5.88 -3.20 -0.06
CA SER A 194 5.14 -4.26 0.61
C SER A 194 5.55 -5.60 -0.01
N GLY A 195 6.07 -6.49 0.82
CA GLY A 195 6.31 -7.88 0.44
C GLY A 195 5.08 -8.70 0.75
N SER A 196 4.31 -9.12 -0.26
CA SER A 196 3.28 -10.13 -0.03
C SER A 196 3.97 -11.48 0.15
N GLY A 197 4.12 -11.89 1.41
CA GLY A 197 4.70 -13.17 1.81
C GLY A 197 3.83 -14.34 1.36
N GLY A 198 3.97 -14.75 0.10
CA GLY A 198 3.45 -16.03 -0.34
C GLY A 198 4.12 -17.13 0.48
N GLY A 199 3.33 -17.98 1.14
CA GLY A 199 3.84 -19.08 1.96
C GLY A 199 4.88 -19.96 1.24
N TRP A 200 5.61 -20.73 2.04
CA TRP A 200 6.76 -21.58 1.66
C TRP A 200 6.66 -22.12 0.21
N GLY A 201 7.48 -21.58 -0.68
CA GLY A 201 7.58 -21.99 -2.09
C GLY A 201 6.94 -21.07 -3.13
N ARG A 202 6.23 -19.99 -2.76
CA ARG A 202 5.78 -18.96 -3.72
C ARG A 202 6.76 -17.78 -3.74
N ARG A 203 7.08 -17.30 -4.96
CA ARG A 203 7.88 -16.07 -5.16
C ARG A 203 7.24 -14.92 -4.41
N SER A 204 7.98 -14.31 -3.49
CA SER A 204 7.56 -13.07 -2.83
C SER A 204 7.39 -11.99 -3.88
N SER A 205 6.16 -11.54 -4.11
CA SER A 205 5.93 -10.35 -4.94
C SER A 205 6.19 -9.13 -4.05
N ARG A 206 7.17 -8.31 -4.44
CA ARG A 206 7.37 -6.99 -3.84
C ARG A 206 6.53 -6.01 -4.66
N VAL A 207 5.47 -5.49 -4.07
CA VAL A 207 4.68 -4.42 -4.69
C VAL A 207 5.29 -3.10 -4.21
N ARG A 208 5.69 -2.26 -5.16
CA ARG A 208 6.14 -0.89 -4.90
C ARG A 208 4.91 0.01 -4.96
N THR A 209 4.50 0.56 -3.83
CA THR A 209 3.44 1.57 -3.77
C THR A 209 4.06 2.93 -3.53
N ARG A 210 3.58 3.94 -4.25
CA ARG A 210 4.05 5.33 -4.16
C ARG A 210 2.86 6.23 -3.86
N LEU A 211 2.97 7.00 -2.79
CA LEU A 211 2.06 8.11 -2.55
C LEU A 211 2.61 9.37 -3.22
N GLY A 212 1.77 10.01 -4.03
CA GLY A 212 2.06 11.29 -4.66
C GLY A 212 2.99 11.24 -5.87
N VAL A 213 3.26 12.43 -6.42
CA VAL A 213 4.01 12.59 -7.66
C VAL A 213 5.44 13.11 -7.43
N LEU A 214 5.71 13.75 -6.29
CA LEU A 214 7.08 14.03 -5.87
C LEU A 214 7.83 12.74 -5.56
N ASP A 215 9.11 12.70 -5.91
CA ASP A 215 9.97 11.58 -5.58
C ASP A 215 10.33 11.61 -4.07
N PRO A 216 10.78 10.48 -3.50
CA PRO A 216 11.09 10.42 -2.08
C PRO A 216 12.19 11.39 -1.61
N GLN A 217 13.15 11.74 -2.47
CA GLN A 217 14.21 12.70 -2.13
C GLN A 217 13.61 14.11 -2.04
N SER A 218 12.74 14.49 -2.97
CA SER A 218 12.02 15.76 -2.96
C SER A 218 11.14 15.94 -1.71
N VAL A 219 10.40 14.90 -1.30
CA VAL A 219 9.59 14.96 -0.06
C VAL A 219 10.50 15.03 1.18
N GLY A 220 11.59 14.25 1.21
CA GLY A 220 12.60 14.32 2.27
C GLY A 220 13.26 15.69 2.38
N PHE A 221 13.59 16.32 1.24
CA PHE A 221 14.15 17.66 1.17
C PHE A 221 13.16 18.72 1.68
N LEU A 222 11.89 18.68 1.26
CA LEU A 222 10.85 19.57 1.78
C LEU A 222 10.67 19.44 3.31
N LEU A 223 10.68 18.21 3.82
CA LEU A 223 10.61 17.98 5.27
C LEU A 223 11.84 18.60 5.96
N ALA A 224 13.05 18.42 5.42
CA ALA A 224 14.25 19.07 5.95
C ALA A 224 14.12 20.61 5.96
N VAL A 225 13.61 21.21 4.87
CA VAL A 225 13.31 22.65 4.80
C VAL A 225 12.38 23.07 5.92
N GLN A 226 11.31 22.32 6.19
CA GLN A 226 10.37 22.62 7.28
C GLN A 226 11.04 22.50 8.66
N LEU A 227 11.82 21.46 8.91
CA LEU A 227 12.55 21.28 10.18
C LEU A 227 13.57 22.41 10.41
N HIS A 228 14.30 22.78 9.36
CA HIS A 228 15.29 23.86 9.40
C HIS A 228 14.63 25.22 9.60
N ALA A 229 13.54 25.51 8.88
CA ALA A 229 12.74 26.72 9.07
C ALA A 229 12.25 26.84 10.52
N ARG A 230 11.77 25.75 11.13
CA ARG A 230 11.38 25.69 12.55
C ARG A 230 12.55 25.82 13.53
N GLY A 231 13.79 25.68 13.07
CA GLY A 231 14.98 25.68 13.92
C GLY A 231 15.11 24.44 14.80
N LEU A 232 14.55 23.30 14.35
CA LEU A 232 14.66 22.05 15.09
C LEU A 232 16.07 21.48 14.94
N GLN A 233 16.82 21.47 16.04
CA GLN A 233 18.19 20.99 16.09
C GLN A 233 18.38 19.95 17.20
N GLY A 234 19.55 19.30 17.22
CA GLY A 234 19.99 18.41 18.31
C GLY A 234 19.00 17.27 18.64
N ARG A 235 18.51 17.24 19.89
CA ARG A 235 17.62 16.16 20.38
C ARG A 235 16.27 16.14 19.68
N ALA A 236 15.62 17.30 19.50
CA ALA A 236 14.31 17.40 18.88
C ALA A 236 14.33 16.91 17.42
N ARG A 237 15.35 17.31 16.65
CA ARG A 237 15.54 16.81 15.28
C ARG A 237 15.76 15.31 15.22
N ARG A 238 16.60 14.76 16.11
CA ARG A 238 16.83 13.31 16.20
C ARG A 238 15.55 12.54 16.56
N GLU A 239 14.65 13.13 17.33
CA GLU A 239 13.35 12.53 17.63
C GLU A 239 12.46 12.41 16.41
N VAL A 240 12.34 13.48 15.62
CA VAL A 240 11.63 13.44 14.33
C VAL A 240 12.24 12.38 13.40
N LEU A 241 13.57 12.35 13.27
CA LEU A 241 14.25 11.39 12.41
C LEU A 241 14.08 9.92 12.84
N ARG A 242 13.83 9.65 14.13
CA ARG A 242 13.54 8.29 14.63
C ARG A 242 12.16 7.77 14.19
N LYS A 243 11.26 8.69 13.82
CA LYS A 243 9.88 8.38 13.36
C LYS A 243 9.82 8.15 11.86
N LEU A 244 10.91 8.41 11.14
CA LEU A 244 11.04 8.15 9.72
C LEU A 244 11.62 6.76 9.45
N MET A 245 11.20 6.14 8.35
CA MET A 245 11.88 4.98 7.80
C MET A 245 13.31 5.33 7.38
N ALA A 246 14.17 4.31 7.24
CA ALA A 246 15.60 4.50 6.98
C ALA A 246 15.90 5.41 5.77
N ASN A 247 15.20 5.21 4.64
CA ASN A 247 15.42 5.99 3.42
C ASN A 247 14.99 7.47 3.58
N PRO A 248 13.73 7.80 3.95
CA PRO A 248 13.35 9.19 4.24
C PRO A 248 14.26 9.88 5.27
N ALA A 249 14.65 9.18 6.34
CA ALA A 249 15.58 9.74 7.32
C ALA A 249 16.94 10.08 6.72
N GLY A 250 17.44 9.26 5.78
CA GLY A 250 18.66 9.53 5.01
C GLY A 250 18.54 10.80 4.17
N PHE A 251 17.46 10.96 3.41
CA PHE A 251 17.24 12.15 2.58
C PHE A 251 17.16 13.44 3.41
N VAL A 252 16.45 13.41 4.55
CA VAL A 252 16.38 14.58 5.46
C VAL A 252 17.74 14.92 6.05
N ARG A 253 18.56 13.92 6.40
CA ARG A 253 19.92 14.14 6.94
C ARG A 253 20.83 14.77 5.89
N ALA A 254 20.81 14.25 4.67
CA ALA A 254 21.63 14.75 3.56
C ALA A 254 21.29 16.21 3.21
N ALA A 255 20.05 16.64 3.41
CA ALA A 255 19.62 17.99 3.05
C ALA A 255 20.19 19.07 3.99
N GLU A 256 20.54 18.75 5.24
CA GLU A 256 20.92 19.75 6.24
C GLU A 256 22.14 20.60 5.86
N PRO A 257 23.29 20.01 5.48
CA PRO A 257 24.47 20.80 5.14
C PRO A 257 24.24 21.69 3.92
N VAL A 258 23.33 21.29 3.03
CA VAL A 258 22.91 22.12 1.89
C VAL A 258 22.11 23.32 2.37
N LEU A 259 21.13 23.11 3.26
CA LEU A 259 20.30 24.19 3.80
C LEU A 259 21.11 25.21 4.63
N GLU A 260 22.10 24.74 5.40
CA GLU A 260 23.00 25.59 6.20
C GLU A 260 23.90 26.50 5.34
N ARG A 261 24.21 26.08 4.09
CA ARG A 261 25.09 26.81 3.16
C ARG A 261 24.32 27.63 2.11
N LEU A 262 23.00 27.72 2.20
CA LEU A 262 22.20 28.49 1.24
C LEU A 262 22.50 29.99 1.36
N GLU A 263 22.76 30.61 0.21
CA GLU A 263 22.87 32.06 0.05
C GLU A 263 21.81 32.54 -0.96
N PRO A 264 20.86 33.41 -0.57
CA PRO A 264 20.64 33.93 0.78
C PRO A 264 20.13 32.83 1.74
N PRO A 265 20.17 33.06 3.08
CA PRO A 265 19.70 32.07 4.05
C PRO A 265 18.26 31.60 3.79
N LEU A 266 17.95 30.36 4.14
CA LEU A 266 16.63 29.75 3.88
C LEU A 266 15.45 30.60 4.41
N THR A 267 15.62 31.25 5.56
CA THR A 267 14.60 32.12 6.15
C THR A 267 14.25 33.30 5.26
N GLU A 268 15.23 33.86 4.55
CA GLU A 268 15.03 34.96 3.60
C GLU A 268 14.40 34.45 2.30
N GLN A 269 14.87 33.31 1.76
CA GLN A 269 14.28 32.69 0.56
C GLN A 269 12.80 32.36 0.75
N LEU A 270 12.42 31.89 1.95
CA LEU A 270 11.03 31.58 2.29
C LEU A 270 10.19 32.82 2.65
N GLY A 271 10.80 34.01 2.79
CA GLY A 271 10.12 35.23 3.22
C GLY A 271 9.61 35.15 4.67
N LEU A 272 10.30 34.43 5.56
CA LEU A 272 9.89 34.31 6.96
C LEU A 272 10.21 35.60 7.73
N PRO A 273 9.24 36.15 8.49
CA PRO A 273 9.51 37.26 9.38
C PRO A 273 10.35 36.78 10.58
N PRO A 274 10.92 37.71 11.38
CA PRO A 274 11.60 37.36 12.63
C PRO A 274 10.72 36.48 13.53
N ARG A 275 11.33 35.52 14.23
CA ARG A 275 10.63 34.54 15.09
C ARG A 275 9.69 35.17 16.13
N SER A 276 9.99 36.37 16.59
CA SER A 276 9.14 37.13 17.52
C SER A 276 7.78 37.54 16.94
N GLN A 277 7.62 37.49 15.61
CA GLN A 277 6.38 37.82 14.89
C GLN A 277 5.61 36.56 14.45
N TRP A 278 6.09 35.37 14.78
CA TRP A 278 5.39 34.14 14.40
C TRP A 278 4.10 34.00 15.21
N PRO A 279 3.03 33.44 14.62
CA PRO A 279 1.83 33.15 15.37
C PRO A 279 2.15 32.16 16.51
N PRO A 280 1.41 32.21 17.63
CA PRO A 280 1.55 31.22 18.68
C PRO A 280 1.27 29.82 18.13
N ALA A 281 1.91 28.82 18.74
CA ALA A 281 1.57 27.42 18.44
C ALA A 281 0.08 27.19 18.74
N PRO A 282 -0.62 26.40 17.92
CA PRO A 282 -2.03 26.09 18.17
C PRO A 282 -2.18 25.30 19.48
N ASP A 283 -3.34 25.43 20.10
CA ASP A 283 -3.71 24.64 21.27
C ASP A 283 -3.94 23.19 20.86
N MET A 284 -2.97 22.32 21.18
CA MET A 284 -3.00 20.92 20.82
C MET A 284 -4.13 20.17 21.53
N ASP A 285 -4.46 20.54 22.77
CA ASP A 285 -5.52 19.86 23.52
C ASP A 285 -6.88 20.14 22.87
N ALA A 286 -7.10 21.38 22.41
CA ALA A 286 -8.30 21.75 21.65
C ALA A 286 -8.36 21.05 20.28
N LEU A 287 -7.24 20.98 19.56
CA LEU A 287 -7.17 20.32 18.24
C LEU A 287 -7.33 18.80 18.30
N LEU A 288 -6.92 18.17 19.41
CA LEU A 288 -6.92 16.72 19.61
C LEU A 288 -8.06 16.23 20.49
N ALA A 289 -8.87 17.13 21.06
CA ALA A 289 -10.08 16.77 21.79
C ALA A 289 -10.94 15.80 20.96
N PRO A 290 -11.49 14.73 21.58
CA PRO A 290 -12.45 13.85 20.91
C PRO A 290 -13.57 14.67 20.27
N PHE A 291 -14.11 14.20 19.15
CA PHE A 291 -15.34 14.79 18.63
C PHE A 291 -16.48 14.44 19.59
N ASP A 292 -17.36 15.40 19.87
CA ASP A 292 -18.58 15.10 20.61
C ASP A 292 -19.41 14.12 19.76
N ASP A 293 -19.67 12.93 20.29
CA ASP A 293 -20.35 11.83 19.60
C ASP A 293 -21.75 12.24 19.09
N ASP A 294 -22.31 13.34 19.61
CA ASP A 294 -23.64 13.90 19.26
C ASP A 294 -23.62 14.91 18.09
N GLU A 295 -22.45 15.43 17.66
CA GLU A 295 -22.40 16.48 16.63
C GLU A 295 -22.38 15.96 15.17
N GLY A 296 -22.35 14.65 14.95
CA GLY A 296 -22.18 14.09 13.61
C GLY A 296 -22.96 12.81 13.38
N ASP A 297 -24.16 12.95 12.84
CA ASP A 297 -25.08 11.89 12.40
C ASP A 297 -25.85 11.17 13.53
N PRO A 298 -27.05 11.66 13.93
CA PRO A 298 -27.96 10.93 14.83
C PRO A 298 -28.49 9.61 14.25
N GLU A 299 -28.08 9.22 13.04
CA GLU A 299 -28.54 8.04 12.31
C GLU A 299 -27.59 6.83 12.36
N ASP A 300 -26.44 6.91 13.05
CA ASP A 300 -25.47 5.80 13.11
C ASP A 300 -25.37 5.14 14.52
N PRO A 301 -26.47 4.59 15.09
CA PRO A 301 -26.46 4.00 16.43
C PRO A 301 -25.84 2.59 16.49
N GLU A 302 -25.49 1.99 15.35
CA GLU A 302 -24.89 0.65 15.36
C GLU A 302 -23.36 0.75 15.50
N PRO A 303 -22.76 0.17 16.55
CA PRO A 303 -21.32 0.20 16.72
C PRO A 303 -20.62 -0.40 15.50
N GLU A 304 -19.75 0.40 14.87
CA GLU A 304 -19.02 0.04 13.66
C GLU A 304 -18.27 -1.28 13.88
N GLU A 305 -18.60 -2.32 13.11
CA GLU A 305 -17.90 -3.60 13.19
C GLU A 305 -16.47 -3.42 12.68
N ARG A 306 -15.46 -3.62 13.55
CA ARG A 306 -14.04 -3.52 13.23
C ARG A 306 -13.67 -4.41 12.04
N LYS A 307 -13.46 -3.82 10.86
CA LYS A 307 -13.04 -4.49 9.62
C LYS A 307 -11.55 -4.84 9.60
N ASP A 308 -10.76 -4.20 10.45
CA ASP A 308 -9.32 -4.47 10.62
C ASP A 308 -9.06 -5.74 11.42
N GLU A 309 -9.98 -6.11 12.31
CA GLU A 309 -10.01 -7.42 12.91
C GLU A 309 -10.40 -8.42 11.81
N ASP A 310 -9.40 -9.05 11.19
CA ASP A 310 -9.62 -10.34 10.55
C ASP A 310 -10.21 -11.23 11.66
N ARG A 311 -11.56 -11.38 11.66
CA ARG A 311 -12.29 -12.42 12.43
C ARG A 311 -11.63 -13.79 12.24
N GLY A 312 -10.79 -13.87 11.21
CA GLY A 312 -9.83 -14.90 10.97
C GLY A 312 -10.60 -15.99 10.31
N VAL A 313 -10.49 -17.16 10.92
CA VAL A 313 -11.27 -18.29 10.48
C VAL A 313 -12.69 -18.23 11.02
N VAL A 314 -12.94 -17.51 12.12
CA VAL A 314 -14.18 -17.66 12.90
C VAL A 314 -15.38 -17.17 12.09
N GLY A 315 -16.34 -18.06 11.84
CA GLY A 315 -17.55 -17.74 11.06
C GLY A 315 -17.32 -17.46 9.55
N MET A 316 -16.09 -17.52 9.04
CA MET A 316 -15.75 -17.18 7.64
C MET A 316 -16.57 -17.97 6.60
N ASN A 317 -16.97 -19.19 6.95
CA ASN A 317 -17.76 -20.08 6.10
C ASN A 317 -19.15 -20.37 6.68
N ALA A 318 -19.67 -19.55 7.60
CA ALA A 318 -21.01 -19.76 8.16
C ALA A 318 -22.05 -19.96 7.05
N GLY A 319 -22.75 -21.11 7.07
CA GLY A 319 -23.75 -21.50 6.06
C GLY A 319 -23.19 -21.98 4.70
N LYS A 320 -21.89 -21.86 4.43
CA LYS A 320 -21.25 -22.36 3.21
C LYS A 320 -20.84 -23.84 3.36
N PRO A 321 -20.83 -24.62 2.27
CA PRO A 321 -20.38 -26.01 2.31
C PRO A 321 -18.87 -26.08 2.57
N VAL A 322 -18.48 -26.94 3.50
CA VAL A 322 -17.09 -27.38 3.74
C VAL A 322 -17.03 -28.90 3.78
N PHE A 323 -15.83 -29.46 3.69
CA PHE A 323 -15.62 -30.91 3.65
C PHE A 323 -14.64 -31.33 4.73
N ARG A 324 -14.77 -32.57 5.20
CA ARG A 324 -13.74 -33.21 6.01
C ARG A 324 -12.66 -33.74 5.10
N VAL A 325 -11.43 -33.30 5.31
CA VAL A 325 -10.27 -33.86 4.64
C VAL A 325 -9.74 -34.99 5.51
N GLU A 326 -9.85 -36.22 5.02
CA GLU A 326 -9.26 -37.38 5.69
C GLU A 326 -7.82 -37.57 5.22
N ARG A 327 -6.88 -37.37 6.16
CA ARG A 327 -5.46 -37.65 5.93
C ARG A 327 -5.01 -38.75 6.86
N SER A 328 -4.23 -39.70 6.34
CA SER A 328 -3.58 -40.68 7.19
C SER A 328 -2.49 -40.00 8.05
N LYS A 329 -2.48 -40.26 9.36
CA LYS A 329 -1.38 -39.85 10.25
C LYS A 329 -0.10 -40.68 10.05
N ALA A 330 -0.13 -41.70 9.19
CA ALA A 330 0.98 -42.65 8.97
C ALA A 330 2.31 -41.94 8.77
N LEU A 331 2.41 -41.02 7.81
CA LEU A 331 3.69 -40.37 7.50
C LEU A 331 4.19 -39.50 8.66
N ARG A 332 3.29 -38.83 9.38
CA ARG A 332 3.65 -37.99 10.54
C ARG A 332 4.10 -38.84 11.72
N LEU A 333 3.37 -39.91 12.05
CA LEU A 333 3.71 -40.83 13.14
C LEU A 333 4.97 -41.64 12.84
N GLY A 334 5.14 -42.13 11.61
CA GLY A 334 6.36 -42.81 11.18
C GLY A 334 7.59 -41.92 11.36
N LYS A 335 7.51 -40.64 10.96
CA LYS A 335 8.60 -39.67 11.19
C LYS A 335 8.82 -39.36 12.67
N MET A 336 7.75 -39.14 13.44
CA MET A 336 7.82 -38.82 14.87
C MET A 336 8.42 -39.97 15.70
N LEU A 337 8.26 -41.23 15.27
CA LEU A 337 8.88 -42.37 15.97
C LEU A 337 10.29 -42.66 15.46
N ALA A 338 10.56 -42.59 14.15
CA ALA A 338 11.88 -42.92 13.60
C ALA A 338 12.95 -41.87 13.91
N LEU A 339 12.62 -40.57 13.81
CA LEU A 339 13.62 -39.50 13.88
C LEU A 339 14.25 -39.36 15.28
N PRO A 340 13.49 -39.39 16.40
CA PRO A 340 14.07 -39.35 17.74
C PRO A 340 14.96 -40.55 18.03
N SER A 341 14.64 -41.74 17.51
CA SER A 341 15.50 -42.93 17.68
C SER A 341 16.86 -42.74 17.03
N VAL A 342 16.92 -42.15 15.83
CA VAL A 342 18.20 -41.82 15.16
C VAL A 342 18.95 -40.75 15.94
N MET A 343 18.28 -39.68 16.37
CA MET A 343 18.91 -38.60 17.14
C MET A 343 19.45 -39.08 18.49
N LEU A 344 18.70 -39.93 19.20
CA LEU A 344 19.12 -40.51 20.47
C LEU A 344 20.33 -41.43 20.29
N ALA A 345 20.35 -42.24 19.22
CA ALA A 345 21.50 -43.08 18.89
C ALA A 345 22.75 -42.25 18.57
N MET A 346 22.60 -41.16 17.81
CA MET A 346 23.71 -40.22 17.55
C MET A 346 24.23 -39.56 18.83
N LEU A 347 23.34 -39.19 19.75
CA LEU A 347 23.71 -38.59 21.04
C LEU A 347 24.41 -39.62 21.94
N ALA A 348 23.86 -40.83 22.04
CA ALA A 348 24.45 -41.94 22.80
C ALA A 348 25.82 -42.36 22.25
N SER A 349 26.03 -42.28 20.94
CA SER A 349 27.35 -42.53 20.34
C SER A 349 28.39 -41.46 20.69
N ARG A 350 27.98 -40.25 21.07
CA ARG A 350 28.88 -39.15 21.47
C ARG A 350 29.16 -39.12 22.96
N MET A 351 28.20 -39.53 23.78
CA MET A 351 28.38 -39.64 25.22
C MET A 351 29.05 -40.98 25.50
N ASN A 352 30.22 -40.99 26.14
CA ASN A 352 30.98 -42.21 26.42
C ASN A 352 30.32 -43.02 27.56
N VAL A 353 29.05 -43.43 27.40
CA VAL A 353 28.20 -44.00 28.45
C VAL A 353 28.47 -45.50 28.68
N GLY A 354 29.55 -46.05 28.11
CA GLY A 354 29.92 -47.47 28.28
C GLY A 354 28.97 -48.48 27.64
N ILE A 355 28.00 -48.02 26.84
CA ILE A 355 27.08 -48.86 26.07
C ILE A 355 27.49 -48.76 24.59
N GLU A 356 28.20 -49.77 24.09
CA GLU A 356 28.53 -49.89 22.67
C GLU A 356 27.29 -50.38 21.92
N LEU A 357 26.42 -49.45 21.50
CA LEU A 357 25.34 -49.72 20.56
C LEU A 357 25.87 -49.59 19.13
N PRO A 358 26.08 -50.69 18.39
CA PRO A 358 26.56 -50.60 17.02
C PRO A 358 25.50 -49.91 16.15
N ILE A 359 25.95 -48.99 15.28
CA ILE A 359 25.10 -48.08 14.48
C ILE A 359 23.99 -48.83 13.71
N TRP A 360 24.26 -50.04 13.24
CA TRP A 360 23.28 -50.84 12.50
C TRP A 360 22.08 -51.25 13.38
N GLN A 361 22.25 -51.51 14.68
CA GLN A 361 21.15 -51.84 15.59
C GLN A 361 20.23 -50.64 15.80
N ALA A 362 20.81 -49.44 15.94
CA ALA A 362 20.05 -48.19 15.98
C ALA A 362 19.28 -47.95 14.67
N GLY A 363 19.90 -48.25 13.53
CA GLY A 363 19.25 -48.21 12.21
C GLY A 363 18.03 -49.13 12.12
N VAL A 364 18.17 -50.40 12.53
CA VAL A 364 17.07 -51.37 12.54
C VAL A 364 15.95 -50.93 13.50
N ALA A 365 16.29 -50.43 14.68
CA ALA A 365 15.31 -49.93 15.64
C ALA A 365 14.52 -48.73 15.08
N ALA A 366 15.20 -47.78 14.44
CA ALA A 366 14.56 -46.62 13.82
C ALA A 366 13.63 -47.04 12.65
N VAL A 367 14.05 -48.01 11.82
CA VAL A 367 13.20 -48.56 10.75
C VAL A 367 11.99 -49.28 11.33
N GLY A 368 12.17 -50.11 12.36
CA GLY A 368 11.08 -50.83 13.03
C GLY A 368 10.06 -49.89 13.66
N LEU A 369 10.51 -48.87 14.40
CA LEU A 369 9.65 -47.85 15.00
C LEU A 369 8.97 -46.97 13.95
N GLY A 370 9.67 -46.65 12.85
CA GLY A 370 9.09 -45.95 11.70
C GLY A 370 7.98 -46.76 11.02
N ALA A 371 8.21 -48.05 10.76
CA ALA A 371 7.21 -48.95 10.19
C ALA A 371 6.01 -49.13 11.11
N LEU A 372 6.23 -49.28 12.42
CA LEU A 372 5.17 -49.31 13.43
C LEU A 372 4.35 -48.01 13.42
N GLY A 373 5.02 -46.85 13.35
CA GLY A 373 4.35 -45.56 13.25
C GLY A 373 3.53 -45.39 11.97
N LEU A 374 4.02 -45.92 10.84
CA LEU A 374 3.26 -45.96 9.59
C LEU A 374 2.02 -46.85 9.70
N ALA A 375 2.15 -48.04 10.30
CA ALA A 375 1.04 -48.99 10.49
C ALA A 375 -0.04 -48.41 11.42
N VAL A 376 0.36 -47.94 12.61
CA VAL A 376 -0.56 -47.32 13.58
C VAL A 376 -1.18 -46.05 13.01
N GLY A 377 -0.40 -45.22 12.32
CA GLY A 377 -0.94 -43.98 11.73
C GLY A 377 -1.86 -44.20 10.52
N ARG A 378 -1.89 -45.39 9.91
CA ARG A 378 -2.94 -45.76 8.95
C ARG A 378 -4.28 -45.99 9.63
N LEU A 379 -4.29 -46.45 10.88
CA LEU A 379 -5.50 -46.70 11.67
C LEU A 379 -6.09 -45.44 12.32
N LEU A 380 -5.32 -44.35 12.35
CA LEU A 380 -5.72 -43.09 12.97
C LEU A 380 -5.93 -42.01 11.90
N PRO A 381 -7.16 -41.85 11.37
CA PRO A 381 -7.46 -40.78 10.43
C PRO A 381 -7.36 -39.42 11.12
N ASP A 382 -6.69 -38.47 10.47
CA ASP A 382 -6.75 -37.05 10.80
C ASP A 382 -7.85 -36.42 9.96
N ARG A 383 -8.89 -35.90 10.62
CA ARG A 383 -10.02 -35.24 9.96
C ARG A 383 -9.92 -33.76 10.20
N ARG A 384 -9.76 -32.98 9.14
CA ARG A 384 -9.65 -31.53 9.23
C ARG A 384 -10.63 -30.84 8.31
N CYS A 385 -11.01 -29.61 8.64
CA CYS A 385 -11.78 -28.75 7.76
C CYS A 385 -11.02 -28.50 6.44
N SER A 386 -11.72 -28.58 5.31
CA SER A 386 -11.16 -28.36 3.97
C SER A 386 -10.76 -26.91 3.68
N GLU A 387 -11.21 -25.95 4.48
CA GLU A 387 -10.82 -24.54 4.35
C GLU A 387 -9.33 -24.37 4.75
N PRO A 388 -8.44 -23.95 3.81
CA PRO A 388 -7.01 -23.84 4.06
C PRO A 388 -6.64 -22.95 5.26
N LYS A 389 -7.38 -21.86 5.48
CA LYS A 389 -7.16 -20.99 6.65
C LYS A 389 -7.63 -21.65 7.95
N CYS A 390 -8.63 -22.53 7.88
CA CYS A 390 -9.28 -23.13 9.05
C CYS A 390 -8.48 -24.27 9.67
N GLY A 391 -8.29 -25.37 8.92
CA GLY A 391 -7.55 -26.55 9.35
C GLY A 391 -7.98 -27.22 10.68
N THR A 392 -9.12 -26.84 11.25
CA THR A 392 -9.64 -27.33 12.54
C THR A 392 -9.92 -28.82 12.46
N GLU A 393 -9.60 -29.55 13.53
CA GLU A 393 -9.90 -30.97 13.64
C GLU A 393 -11.42 -31.18 13.79
N LEU A 394 -11.97 -32.12 13.03
CA LEU A 394 -13.41 -32.35 12.92
C LEU A 394 -13.75 -33.75 13.40
N ASP A 395 -14.71 -33.83 14.32
CA ASP A 395 -15.29 -35.09 14.72
C ASP A 395 -16.21 -35.67 13.62
N PRO A 396 -16.27 -36.99 13.40
CA PRO A 396 -17.20 -37.64 12.47
C PRO A 396 -18.68 -37.25 12.65
N GLU A 397 -19.11 -36.84 13.83
CA GLU A 397 -20.50 -36.51 14.11
C GLU A 397 -20.83 -35.02 13.87
N MET A 398 -19.81 -34.16 13.77
CA MET A 398 -20.00 -32.72 13.58
C MET A 398 -20.63 -32.40 12.22
N LYS A 399 -21.81 -31.80 12.22
CA LYS A 399 -22.46 -31.30 10.98
C LYS A 399 -21.98 -29.90 10.59
N VAL A 400 -21.38 -29.16 11.52
CA VAL A 400 -20.88 -27.79 11.32
C VAL A 400 -19.47 -27.69 11.91
N CYS A 401 -18.57 -27.03 11.19
CA CYS A 401 -17.21 -26.77 11.67
C CYS A 401 -17.24 -25.73 12.81
N PRO A 402 -16.73 -26.04 14.02
CA PRO A 402 -16.86 -25.17 15.19
C PRO A 402 -16.04 -23.88 15.08
N ARG A 403 -15.06 -23.82 14.17
CA ARG A 403 -14.25 -22.63 13.94
C ARG A 403 -14.85 -21.78 12.83
N CYS A 404 -14.89 -22.28 11.59
CA CYS A 404 -15.35 -21.48 10.45
C CYS A 404 -16.87 -21.39 10.26
N GLY A 405 -17.67 -22.15 11.01
CA GLY A 405 -19.13 -22.17 10.86
C GLY A 405 -19.66 -22.87 9.61
N GLY A 406 -18.78 -23.42 8.76
CA GLY A 406 -19.17 -24.12 7.53
C GLY A 406 -19.92 -25.42 7.78
N THR A 407 -20.93 -25.69 6.97
CA THR A 407 -21.72 -26.93 6.98
C THR A 407 -20.93 -28.05 6.33
N ILE A 408 -20.73 -29.16 7.04
CA ILE A 408 -19.93 -30.28 6.56
C ILE A 408 -20.78 -31.15 5.65
N MET A 409 -20.47 -31.13 4.34
CA MET A 409 -21.28 -31.80 3.30
C MET A 409 -20.72 -33.15 2.86
N GLY A 410 -19.50 -33.51 3.28
CA GLY A 410 -18.90 -34.79 2.90
C GLY A 410 -17.45 -34.95 3.33
N VAL A 411 -16.82 -36.00 2.83
CA VAL A 411 -15.41 -36.34 3.06
C VAL A 411 -14.65 -36.31 1.73
N ILE A 412 -13.48 -35.70 1.72
CA ILE A 412 -12.55 -35.65 0.57
C ILE A 412 -11.16 -36.15 1.01
N GLY A 413 -10.35 -36.66 0.07
CA GLY A 413 -9.02 -37.19 0.37
C GLY A 413 -7.95 -36.09 0.45
N HIS A 414 -8.15 -34.98 -0.27
CA HIS A 414 -7.18 -33.90 -0.34
C HIS A 414 -7.84 -32.51 -0.44
N PRO A 415 -7.29 -31.44 0.18
CA PRO A 415 -7.90 -30.10 0.13
C PRO A 415 -8.07 -29.52 -1.29
N LYS A 416 -7.28 -30.01 -2.26
CA LYS A 416 -7.40 -29.60 -3.68
C LYS A 416 -8.68 -30.14 -4.34
N GLU A 417 -9.27 -31.20 -3.80
CA GLU A 417 -10.51 -31.79 -4.31
C GLU A 417 -11.76 -31.01 -3.89
N ARG A 418 -11.59 -29.99 -3.02
CA ARG A 418 -12.68 -29.16 -2.50
C ARG A 418 -13.53 -28.57 -3.63
N LEU A 419 -12.92 -27.94 -4.64
CA LEU A 419 -13.67 -27.31 -5.74
C LEU A 419 -14.52 -28.32 -6.51
N ALA A 420 -13.95 -29.51 -6.80
CA ALA A 420 -14.68 -30.58 -7.47
C ALA A 420 -15.85 -31.11 -6.63
N ALA A 421 -15.67 -31.19 -5.30
CA ALA A 421 -16.72 -31.62 -4.38
C ALA A 421 -17.84 -30.57 -4.24
N GLU A 422 -17.51 -29.27 -4.23
CA GLU A 422 -18.47 -28.17 -4.27
C GLU A 422 -19.29 -28.19 -5.57
N GLU A 423 -18.63 -28.40 -6.71
CA GLU A 423 -19.32 -28.53 -8.01
C GLU A 423 -20.26 -29.74 -8.06
N ALA A 424 -19.83 -30.89 -7.53
CA ALA A 424 -20.67 -32.09 -7.46
C ALA A 424 -21.93 -31.86 -6.62
N LEU A 425 -21.79 -31.17 -5.47
CA LEU A 425 -22.91 -30.78 -4.62
C LEU A 425 -23.85 -29.76 -5.30
N GLY A 426 -23.29 -28.85 -6.10
CA GLY A 426 -24.07 -27.91 -6.90
C GLY A 426 -24.90 -28.60 -7.99
N ARG A 427 -24.40 -29.70 -8.57
CA ARG A 427 -25.15 -30.48 -9.58
C ARG A 427 -26.30 -31.27 -8.98
N THR A 428 -26.11 -31.88 -7.81
CA THR A 428 -27.16 -32.66 -7.14
C THR A 428 -28.30 -31.77 -6.66
N THR A 429 -27.99 -30.60 -6.11
CA THR A 429 -29.01 -29.62 -5.68
C THR A 429 -29.80 -29.05 -6.85
N LYS A 430 -29.16 -28.71 -7.98
CA LYS A 430 -29.85 -28.25 -9.20
C LYS A 430 -30.71 -29.35 -9.84
N GLY A 431 -30.21 -30.59 -9.89
CA GLY A 431 -30.95 -31.73 -10.46
C GLY A 431 -32.19 -32.13 -9.64
N ALA A 432 -32.13 -32.00 -8.31
CA ALA A 432 -33.28 -32.21 -7.45
C ALA A 432 -34.36 -31.13 -7.66
N ALA A 433 -33.95 -29.86 -7.77
CA ALA A 433 -34.87 -28.74 -7.99
C ALA A 433 -35.56 -28.78 -9.37
N SER A 434 -34.89 -29.26 -10.42
CA SER A 434 -35.50 -29.40 -11.76
C SER A 434 -36.40 -30.63 -11.90
N GLY A 435 -36.15 -31.70 -11.13
CA GLY A 435 -37.00 -32.89 -11.09
C GLY A 435 -38.38 -32.65 -10.48
N GLU A 436 -38.47 -31.80 -9.45
CA GLU A 436 -39.74 -31.46 -8.81
C GLU A 436 -40.58 -30.47 -9.64
N ALA A 437 -39.96 -29.59 -10.42
CA ALA A 437 -40.69 -28.65 -11.28
C ALA A 437 -41.29 -29.31 -12.55
N ASN A 438 -40.70 -30.40 -13.04
CA ASN A 438 -41.19 -31.11 -14.24
C ASN A 438 -42.09 -32.32 -13.95
N GLY A 439 -42.27 -32.71 -12.68
CA GLY A 439 -43.13 -33.83 -12.28
C GLY A 439 -44.65 -33.52 -12.27
N GLY A 440 -45.05 -32.28 -12.53
CA GLY A 440 -46.45 -31.84 -12.44
C GLY A 440 -47.22 -31.69 -13.76
N ALA A 441 -46.59 -31.88 -14.93
CA ALA A 441 -47.23 -31.49 -16.20
C ALA A 441 -47.49 -32.63 -17.20
N ASN A 442 -46.82 -33.78 -17.13
CA ASN A 442 -46.93 -34.82 -18.17
C ASN A 442 -47.21 -36.20 -17.57
N GLY A 443 -48.36 -36.34 -16.91
CA GLY A 443 -49.02 -37.63 -16.82
C GLY A 443 -49.86 -37.84 -18.08
N GLU A 444 -49.77 -39.04 -18.66
CA GLU A 444 -50.59 -39.53 -19.78
C GLU A 444 -50.17 -39.07 -21.18
N THR A 445 -49.19 -39.75 -21.78
CA THR A 445 -49.31 -40.46 -23.08
C THR A 445 -47.93 -40.87 -23.60
N ASN A 446 -47.75 -42.17 -23.82
CA ASN A 446 -46.87 -42.84 -24.80
C ASN A 446 -46.18 -44.07 -24.21
N VAL A 447 -46.99 -45.11 -24.09
CA VAL A 447 -46.56 -46.48 -24.37
C VAL A 447 -46.52 -46.61 -25.90
N GLU A 448 -45.55 -47.37 -26.42
CA GLU A 448 -45.32 -47.72 -27.84
C GLU A 448 -44.44 -46.75 -28.65
N ALA A 449 -43.14 -47.02 -28.63
CA ALA A 449 -42.29 -47.19 -29.81
C ALA A 449 -40.82 -47.05 -29.39
N ASN A 450 -40.04 -48.13 -29.51
CA ASN A 450 -38.65 -48.12 -29.98
C ASN A 450 -38.10 -49.54 -29.94
N GLY A 451 -38.41 -50.28 -31.00
CA GLY A 451 -37.58 -51.36 -31.49
C GLY A 451 -36.67 -50.83 -32.61
N GLU A 452 -35.43 -51.33 -32.61
CA GLU A 452 -34.54 -51.47 -33.77
C GLU A 452 -33.92 -50.20 -34.40
N ALA A 453 -32.62 -50.02 -34.15
CA ALA A 453 -31.61 -49.85 -35.22
C ALA A 453 -30.19 -49.75 -34.61
N ASN A 454 -29.45 -50.85 -34.67
CA ASN A 454 -27.99 -50.84 -34.74
C ASN A 454 -27.60 -50.87 -36.23
N GLY A 455 -26.59 -50.09 -36.63
CA GLY A 455 -26.00 -50.22 -37.96
C GLY A 455 -25.05 -49.08 -38.35
N GLU A 456 -23.77 -49.32 -38.09
CA GLU A 456 -22.61 -49.04 -38.97
C GLU A 456 -22.30 -47.61 -39.47
N ALA A 457 -21.01 -47.28 -39.33
CA ALA A 457 -20.14 -46.41 -40.16
C ALA A 457 -19.59 -45.18 -39.42
N ASN A 458 -18.29 -45.17 -39.09
CA ASN A 458 -17.29 -44.71 -40.06
C ASN A 458 -15.88 -44.78 -39.46
N SER A 459 -14.99 -45.43 -40.20
CA SER A 459 -13.54 -45.49 -40.00
C SER A 459 -12.85 -44.34 -40.74
N GLY A 460 -11.80 -43.78 -40.12
CA GLY A 460 -10.66 -43.22 -40.84
C GLY A 460 -10.67 -41.70 -41.06
N ALA A 461 -9.67 -41.03 -40.50
CA ALA A 461 -8.63 -40.33 -41.25
C ALA A 461 -7.71 -39.56 -40.29
N ASP A 462 -6.48 -40.02 -40.19
CA ASP A 462 -5.34 -39.26 -39.69
C ASP A 462 -5.03 -38.11 -40.65
N GLY A 463 -4.56 -36.98 -40.10
CA GLY A 463 -4.17 -35.80 -40.88
C GLY A 463 -3.30 -34.85 -40.07
N GLU A 464 -2.01 -35.17 -39.97
CA GLU A 464 -0.95 -34.18 -39.73
C GLU A 464 -0.80 -33.28 -40.96
N ALA A 465 -0.84 -31.94 -40.76
CA ALA A 465 0.07 -30.99 -41.41
C ALA A 465 -0.19 -29.53 -40.99
N ALA A 466 0.89 -28.89 -40.56
CA ALA A 466 1.33 -27.52 -40.88
C ALA A 466 0.41 -26.31 -40.60
N ARG A 467 0.93 -25.41 -39.73
CA ARG A 467 0.88 -23.94 -39.87
C ARG A 467 1.94 -23.35 -38.92
N GLU A 468 3.07 -22.90 -39.46
CA GLU A 468 3.34 -21.57 -40.04
C GLU A 468 4.03 -20.66 -39.04
N ALA A 469 5.31 -20.40 -39.34
CA ALA A 469 6.13 -19.34 -38.80
C ALA A 469 5.65 -17.97 -39.29
N ASN A 470 5.81 -16.96 -38.45
CA ASN A 470 6.04 -15.53 -38.74
C ASN A 470 5.96 -14.79 -37.39
N GLY A 471 6.79 -13.83 -37.02
CA GLY A 471 7.93 -13.21 -37.68
C GLY A 471 8.52 -12.19 -36.68
N GLU A 472 9.84 -12.15 -36.63
CA GLU A 472 10.60 -11.05 -36.03
C GLU A 472 10.47 -9.81 -36.91
N ALA A 473 10.13 -8.66 -36.32
CA ALA A 473 10.61 -7.34 -36.76
C ALA A 473 10.07 -6.29 -35.78
N ASN A 474 10.94 -5.68 -34.98
CA ASN A 474 10.75 -4.31 -34.54
C ASN A 474 12.12 -3.63 -34.58
N GLY A 475 12.30 -2.84 -35.63
CA GLY A 475 13.45 -2.00 -35.87
C GLY A 475 13.37 -0.69 -35.09
N GLU A 476 14.58 -0.17 -34.90
CA GLU A 476 14.98 1.10 -34.32
C GLU A 476 14.40 2.38 -34.94
N ALA A 477 14.37 3.40 -34.08
CA ALA A 477 14.64 4.82 -34.32
C ALA A 477 13.64 5.66 -35.14
N ALA A 478 13.03 6.65 -34.47
CA ALA A 478 13.12 8.07 -34.84
C ALA A 478 12.65 8.96 -33.69
N ASP A 479 13.52 9.88 -33.30
CA ASP A 479 13.29 11.04 -32.42
C ASP A 479 13.26 12.32 -33.30
N PRO A 480 13.03 13.54 -32.78
CA PRO A 480 11.73 14.18 -32.64
C PRO A 480 11.53 15.36 -33.61
N ALA A 481 10.27 15.78 -33.81
CA ALA A 481 9.91 17.00 -34.53
C ALA A 481 9.53 18.13 -33.55
N GLU A 482 10.16 19.28 -33.75
CA GLU A 482 9.97 20.55 -33.03
C GLU A 482 8.56 21.16 -33.16
N PRO A 483 8.17 22.06 -32.22
CA PRO A 483 6.83 22.60 -32.11
C PRO A 483 6.60 23.82 -33.00
N ARG A 484 5.38 23.92 -33.55
CA ARG A 484 4.89 25.11 -34.25
C ARG A 484 4.35 26.15 -33.27
N GLU A 485 4.91 27.35 -33.36
CA GLU A 485 4.37 28.60 -32.83
C GLU A 485 3.02 28.95 -33.49
N GLY A 486 2.09 29.51 -32.71
CA GLY A 486 0.99 30.33 -33.24
C GLY A 486 -0.32 30.21 -32.48
N ALA A 487 -0.59 31.20 -31.63
CA ALA A 487 -1.82 32.02 -31.65
C ALA A 487 -2.02 32.70 -30.29
N ARG A 488 -1.70 33.99 -30.24
CA ARG A 488 -2.15 34.92 -29.19
C ARG A 488 -3.67 35.09 -29.32
N SER A 489 -4.39 34.94 -28.22
CA SER A 489 -5.72 35.51 -28.05
C SER A 489 -5.68 36.44 -26.83
N GLU A 490 -6.09 37.68 -27.06
CA GLU A 490 -6.22 38.75 -26.07
C GLU A 490 -7.37 38.44 -25.09
N PRO A 491 -7.27 38.82 -23.81
CA PRO A 491 -8.38 38.69 -22.88
C PRO A 491 -9.34 39.87 -23.00
N ALA A 492 -10.64 39.56 -23.08
CA ALA A 492 -11.72 40.51 -22.96
C ALA A 492 -11.82 41.02 -21.50
N GLU A 493 -11.77 42.34 -21.34
CA GLU A 493 -12.10 43.06 -20.11
C GLU A 493 -13.58 42.83 -19.75
N ALA A 494 -13.82 42.22 -18.58
CA ALA A 494 -15.13 42.20 -17.96
C ALA A 494 -15.10 43.09 -16.71
N THR A 495 -15.61 44.31 -16.86
CA THR A 495 -15.84 45.28 -15.80
C THR A 495 -17.01 44.81 -14.94
N ALA A 496 -16.75 44.41 -13.69
CA ALA A 496 -17.80 44.17 -12.69
C ALA A 496 -17.87 45.38 -11.74
N GLN A 497 -18.87 46.23 -11.97
CA GLN A 497 -19.38 47.20 -10.99
C GLN A 497 -20.06 46.43 -9.86
N ILE A 498 -19.57 46.60 -8.62
CA ILE A 498 -20.29 46.21 -7.41
C ILE A 498 -21.00 47.45 -6.88
N ASP A 499 -22.33 47.40 -6.95
CA ASP A 499 -23.24 48.31 -6.28
C ASP A 499 -23.14 48.12 -4.76
N ALA A 500 -22.87 49.22 -4.06
CA ALA A 500 -23.04 49.33 -2.62
C ALA A 500 -24.47 49.81 -2.33
N ARG A 501 -25.29 49.00 -1.65
CA ARG A 501 -26.45 49.47 -0.89
C ARG A 501 -26.70 48.61 0.35
N SER A 502 -26.66 49.32 1.47
CA SER A 502 -27.44 49.19 2.71
C SER A 502 -27.31 47.93 3.56
#